data_AF-A0A1C6H6V4-F1
#
_entry.id   AF-A0A1C6H6V4-F1
#
_cell.length_a   1.000
_cell.length_b   1.000
_cell.length_c   1.000
_cell.angle_alpha   90.00
_cell.angle_beta   90.00
_cell.angle_gamma   90.00
#
_symmetry.space_group_name_H-M   'P 1'
#
loop_
_entity.id
_entity.type
_entity.pdbx_description
1 polymer ?
#
loop_
_entity_poly.entity_id
_entity_poly.type
_entity_poly.pdbx_seq_one_letter_code
_entity_poly.pdbx_strand_id
1 'polypeptide(L)' 'MIIRCPECNKLLFKIKLNGYLRYEIKCPKCNKVVVTSLERNEYNIKNYRRRFGGRPWKRE' A
#
# COMPACT_ATOMS: atom_id res chain seq x y z
N MET A 1 3.84 -6.14 1.51
CA MET A 1 2.54 -5.54 1.90
C MET A 1 2.51 -4.06 1.55
N ILE A 2 1.32 -3.51 1.36
CA ILE A 2 1.09 -2.09 1.08
C ILE A 2 0.23 -1.54 2.20
N ILE A 3 0.71 -0.52 2.90
CA ILE A 3 0.02 0.12 4.01
C ILE A 3 -0.46 1.49 3.53
N ARG A 4 -1.76 1.72 3.69
CA ARG A 4 -2.41 2.97 3.30
C ARG A 4 -3.09 3.60 4.50
N CYS A 5 -3.22 4.92 4.46
CA CYS A 5 -3.98 5.64 5.47
C CYS A 5 -5.47 5.26 5.33
N PRO A 6 -6.16 4.89 6.43
CA PRO A 6 -7.59 4.53 6.37
C PRO A 6 -8.49 5.70 5.96
N GLU A 7 -8.07 6.94 6.21
CA GLU A 7 -8.88 8.13 5.93
C GLU A 7 -8.77 8.61 4.47
N CYS A 8 -7.54 8.78 3.98
CA CYS A 8 -7.29 9.39 2.67
C CYS A 8 -6.78 8.40 1.63
N ASN A 9 -6.66 7.12 2.00
CA ASN A 9 -6.13 6.04 1.15
C ASN A 9 -4.72 6.33 0.58
N LYS A 10 -4.02 7.35 1.12
CA LYS A 10 -2.66 7.71 0.71
C LYS A 10 -1.71 6.59 1.09
N LEU A 11 -0.80 6.26 0.19
CA LEU A 11 0.26 5.31 0.46
C LEU A 11 1.16 5.86 1.58
N LEU A 12 1.25 5.11 2.68
CA LEU A 12 2.12 5.46 3.79
C LEU A 12 3.43 4.69 3.70
N PHE A 13 3.35 3.38 3.46
CA PHE A 13 4.53 2.53 3.47
C PHE A 13 4.34 1.29 2.60
N LYS A 14 5.43 0.81 2.01
CA LYS A 14 5.45 -0.44 1.25
C LYS A 14 6.69 -1.23 1.65
N ILE A 15 6.48 -2.38 2.30
CA ILE A 15 7.57 -3.19 2.83
C ILE A 15 7.39 -4.67 2.45
N LYS A 16 8.52 -5.34 2.22
CA LYS A 16 8.62 -6.80 2.20
C LYS A 16 9.31 -7.19 3.49
N LEU A 17 8.57 -7.81 4.40
CA LEU A 17 9.09 -8.17 5.71
C LEU A 17 9.21 -9.68 5.83
N ASN A 18 10.34 -10.15 6.38
CA ASN A 18 10.57 -11.54 6.74
C ASN A 18 10.77 -11.65 8.26
N GLY A 19 9.71 -11.45 9.05
CA GLY A 19 9.80 -11.48 10.52
C GLY A 19 8.61 -10.78 11.19
N TYR A 20 8.87 -10.13 12.33
CA TYR A 20 7.93 -9.29 13.04
C TYR A 20 8.28 -7.82 12.84
N LEU A 21 7.30 -6.98 12.50
CA LEU A 21 7.47 -5.53 12.48
C LEU A 21 6.28 -4.86 13.15
N ARG A 22 6.56 -4.15 14.23
CA ARG A 22 5.65 -3.18 14.80
C ARG A 22 6.04 -1.80 14.30
N TYR A 23 5.11 -1.10 13.66
CA TYR A 23 5.37 0.25 13.17
C TYR A 23 4.26 1.20 13.60
N GLU A 24 4.65 2.46 13.77
CA GLU A 24 3.77 3.60 13.97
C GLU A 24 4.10 4.63 12.90
N ILE A 25 3.10 5.01 12.11
CA ILE A 25 3.29 5.96 11.02
C ILE A 25 2.20 7.03 11.04
N LYS A 26 2.64 8.29 11.08
CA LYS A 26 1.74 9.44 10.95
C LYS A 26 1.46 9.71 9.48
N CYS A 27 0.19 9.84 9.12
CA CYS A 27 -0.18 10.27 7.77
C CYS A 27 0.14 11.76 7.61
N PRO A 28 0.95 12.17 6.62
CA PRO A 28 1.29 13.58 6.42
C PRO A 28 0.12 14.43 5.90
N LYS A 29 -0.98 13.80 5.44
CA LYS A 29 -2.16 14.51 4.94
C LYS A 29 -3.23 14.66 6.02
N CYS A 30 -3.52 13.59 6.74
CA CYS A 30 -4.61 13.55 7.73
C CYS A 30 -4.13 13.80 9.17
N ASN A 31 -2.81 13.83 9.39
CA ASN A 31 -2.17 13.88 10.72
C ASN A 31 -2.56 12.75 11.69
N LYS A 32 -3.41 11.80 11.29
CA LYS A 32 -3.73 10.60 12.06
C LYS A 32 -2.54 9.64 12.12
N VAL A 33 -2.36 9.03 13.28
CA VAL A 33 -1.33 8.04 13.55
C VAL A 33 -1.93 6.65 13.33
N VAL A 34 -1.25 5.83 12.52
CA VAL A 34 -1.63 4.45 12.26
C VAL A 34 -0.61 3.54 12.94
N VAL A 35 -1.07 2.76 13.91
CA VAL A 35 -0.26 1.77 14.64
C VAL A 35 -0.65 0.38 14.14
N THR A 36 0.32 -0.43 13.72
CA THR A 36 0.04 -1.81 13.28
C THR A 36 1.22 -2.72 13.58
N SER A 37 0.92 -3.94 13.99
CA SER A 37 1.88 -5.04 14.09
C SER A 37 1.67 -5.99 12.92
N LEU A 38 2.75 -6.27 12.18
CA LEU A 38 2.78 -7.25 11.12
C LEU A 38 3.51 -8.49 11.61
N GLU A 39 2.80 -9.62 11.59
CA GLU A 39 3.33 -10.94 11.85
C GLU A 39 3.43 -11.74 10.55
N ARG A 40 4.42 -12.66 10.50
CA ARG A 40 4.98 -13.33 9.31
C ARG A 40 3.97 -14.09 8.41
N ASN A 41 2.70 -14.16 8.77
CA ASN A 41 1.68 -14.98 8.10
C ASN A 41 0.77 -14.24 7.10
N GLU A 42 0.89 -12.91 6.94
CA GLU A 42 0.06 -12.18 5.96
C GLU A 42 0.81 -11.76 4.69
N TYR A 43 1.08 -12.74 3.82
CA TYR A 43 1.41 -12.48 2.41
C TYR A 43 0.15 -12.07 1.61
N ASN A 44 -0.52 -10.98 1.99
CA ASN A 44 -1.59 -10.38 1.20
C ASN A 44 -1.01 -9.49 0.09
N ILE A 45 -0.35 -10.09 -0.91
CA ILE A 45 -0.09 -9.41 -2.20
C ILE A 45 -1.34 -9.60 -3.06
N LYS A 46 -2.39 -8.81 -2.79
CA LYS A 46 -3.43 -8.58 -3.81
C LYS A 46 -2.76 -7.79 -4.94
N ASN A 47 -2.26 -8.56 -5.90
CA ASN A 47 -1.66 -8.07 -7.13
C ASN A 47 -2.78 -7.39 -7.93
N TYR A 48 -2.99 -6.09 -7.71
CA TYR A 48 -3.78 -5.29 -8.63
C TYR A 48 -3.00 -5.28 -9.95
N ARG A 49 -3.27 -6.28 -10.80
CA ARG A 49 -3.00 -6.24 -12.23
C ARG A 49 -3.55 -4.90 -12.70
N ARG A 50 -2.64 -3.93 -12.96
CA ARG A 50 -2.99 -2.73 -13.68
C ARG A 50 -3.53 -3.22 -15.01
N ARG A 51 -4.85 -3.18 -15.21
CA ARG A 51 -5.43 -3.28 -16.55
C ARG A 51 -4.90 -2.06 -17.29
N PHE A 52 -3.81 -2.26 -18.02
CA PHE A 52 -3.27 -1.33 -18.99
C PHE A 52 -4.33 -1.19 -20.09
N GLY A 53 -5.31 -0.30 -19.88
CA GLY A 53 -6.16 0.24 -20.93
C GLY A 53 -5.36 1.28 -21.71
N GLY A 54 -4.33 0.83 -22.43
CA GLY A 54 -3.66 1.67 -23.42
C GLY A 54 -4.63 1.89 -24.58
N ARG A 55 -5.00 3.15 -24.87
CA ARG A 55 -5.70 3.49 -26.10
C ARG A 55 -4.83 3.05 -27.29
N PRO A 56 -5.36 2.35 -28.30
CA PRO A 56 -4.61 2.15 -29.54
C PRO A 56 -4.41 3.54 -30.17
N TRP A 57 -3.14 3.91 -30.41
CA TRP A 57 -2.81 5.07 -31.23
C TRP A 57 -3.36 4.82 -32.65
N LYS A 58 -4.34 5.62 -33.08
CA LYS A 58 -4.71 5.71 -34.49
C LYS A 58 -3.53 6.33 -35.24
N ARG A 59 -3.02 5.64 -36.26
CA ARG A 59 -2.32 6.29 -37.36
C ARG A 59 -3.37 6.54 -38.44
N GLU A 60 -3.54 7.81 -38.80
CA GLU A 60 -4.09 8.22 -40.10
C GLU A 60 -3.06 7.95 -41.20
#